data_AF-A0A971A477-F1
#
_entry.id   AF-A0A971A477-F1
#
_cell.length_a   1.000
_cell.length_b   1.000
_cell.length_c   1.000
_cell.angle_alpha   90.00
_cell.angle_beta   90.00
_cell.angle_gamma   90.00
#
_symmetry.space_group_name_H-M   'P 1'
#
loop_
_entity.id
_entity.type
_entity.pdbx_description
1 polymer ?
#
loop_
_entity_poly.entity_id
_entity_poly.type
_entity_poly.pdbx_seq_one_letter_code
_entity_poly.pdbx_strand_id
1 'polypeptide(L)'
;MKTRAFTLIELLVVIAIIALLMAIIMPALSLAKKKAATTACLSNTKNLSLGWYMYMQDNDGRIMSCEDNATEPSGKFIGWCGIPRDEGGNRMSETQTEPPVTDEDEIRGIAEGVLFPYVKNPKVYHCPGDNLRKSMYDGTRVFVTYSIPRCLYWVTNPGSPDYMHQIRRFDE
;
A
#
# COMPACT_ATOMS: atom_id res chain seq x y z
N MET A 1 -55.30 15.33 -23.58
CA MET A 1 -53.95 15.85 -23.32
C MET A 1 -52.99 15.12 -24.25
N LYS A 2 -52.44 15.78 -25.27
CA LYS A 2 -51.62 15.13 -26.31
C LYS A 2 -50.21 14.89 -25.75
N THR A 3 -49.88 13.65 -25.41
CA THR A 3 -48.51 13.26 -25.04
C THR A 3 -47.63 13.36 -26.29
N ARG A 4 -46.57 14.17 -26.24
CA ARG A 4 -45.53 14.19 -27.27
C ARG A 4 -44.74 12.89 -27.15
N ALA A 5 -44.89 12.00 -28.13
CA ALA A 5 -44.05 10.81 -28.24
C ALA A 5 -42.70 11.20 -28.84
N PHE A 6 -41.62 10.75 -28.21
CA PHE A 6 -40.25 10.94 -28.69
C PHE A 6 -40.05 10.15 -29.99
N THR A 7 -39.42 10.75 -30.99
CA THR A 7 -39.07 10.01 -32.21
C THR A 7 -37.78 9.21 -32.01
N LEU A 8 -37.68 8.06 -32.68
CA LEU A 8 -36.46 7.23 -32.68
C LEU A 8 -35.23 8.03 -33.14
N ILE A 9 -35.42 8.96 -34.09
CA ILE A 9 -34.34 9.80 -34.64
C ILE A 9 -33.84 10.78 -33.58
N GLU A 10 -34.72 11.44 -32.83
CA GLU A 10 -34.33 12.35 -31.75
C GLU A 10 -33.51 11.62 -30.68
N LEU A 11 -33.91 10.41 -30.31
CA LEU A 11 -33.15 9.60 -29.35
C LEU A 11 -31.78 9.19 -29.91
N LEU A 12 -31.71 8.81 -31.20
CA LEU A 12 -30.49 8.34 -31.85
C LEU A 12 -29.45 9.45 -31.99
N VAL A 13 -29.87 10.68 -32.33
CA VAL A 13 -28.96 11.83 -32.40
C VAL A 13 -28.38 12.17 -31.03
N VAL A 14 -29.19 12.08 -29.97
CA VAL A 14 -28.74 12.38 -28.60
C VAL A 14 -27.66 11.39 -28.14
N ILE A 15 -27.87 10.08 -28.35
CA ILE A 15 -26.85 9.09 -27.97
C ILE A 15 -25.57 9.24 -28.81
N ALA A 16 -25.68 9.63 -30.08
CA ALA A 16 -24.52 9.89 -30.95
C ALA A 16 -23.69 11.07 -30.44
N ILE A 17 -24.34 12.15 -30.00
CA ILE A 17 -23.65 13.30 -29.41
C ILE A 17 -23.00 12.92 -28.08
N ILE A 18 -23.69 12.16 -27.21
CA ILE A 18 -23.11 11.67 -25.94
C ILE A 18 -21.88 10.79 -26.19
N ALA A 19 -21.94 9.89 -27.18
CA ALA A 19 -20.83 9.01 -27.53
C ALA A 19 -19.60 9.80 -28.02
N LEU A 20 -19.80 10.81 -28.86
CA LEU A 20 -18.74 11.70 -29.33
C LEU A 20 -18.07 12.46 -28.16
N LEU A 21 -18.86 13.01 -27.25
CA LEU A 21 -18.35 13.71 -26.07
C LEU A 21 -17.59 12.76 -25.13
N MET A 22 -18.12 11.56 -24.89
CA MET A 22 -17.48 10.55 -24.06
C MET A 22 -16.13 10.09 -24.63
N ALA A 23 -16.00 9.98 -25.96
CA ALA A 23 -14.75 9.60 -26.61
C ALA A 23 -13.58 10.55 -26.29
N ILE A 24 -13.85 11.84 -26.11
CA ILE A 24 -12.84 12.85 -25.75
C ILE A 24 -12.62 12.90 -24.23
N ILE A 25 -13.68 12.71 -23.43
CA ILE A 25 -13.61 12.82 -21.97
C ILE A 25 -12.90 11.60 -21.33
N MET A 26 -13.12 10.39 -21.83
CA MET A 26 -12.51 9.17 -21.28
C MET A 26 -10.97 9.21 -21.17
N PRO A 27 -10.21 9.57 -22.23
CA PRO A 27 -8.75 9.64 -22.12
C PRO A 27 -8.28 10.72 -21.15
N ALA A 28 -8.96 11.89 -21.13
CA ALA A 28 -8.65 12.97 -20.20
C ALA A 28 -8.91 12.57 -18.72
N LEU A 29 -10.03 11.88 -18.46
CA LEU A 29 -10.38 11.40 -17.12
C LEU A 29 -9.41 10.34 -16.61
N SER A 30 -8.95 9.43 -17.48
CA SER A 30 -7.93 8.43 -17.12
C SER A 30 -6.62 9.09 -16.67
N LEU A 31 -6.16 10.11 -17.40
CA LEU A 31 -4.97 10.87 -17.03
C LEU A 31 -5.16 11.64 -15.71
N ALA A 32 -6.32 12.29 -15.54
CA ALA A 32 -6.66 13.02 -14.32
C ALA A 32 -6.68 12.09 -13.09
N LYS A 33 -7.28 10.90 -13.21
CA LYS A 33 -7.31 9.89 -12.14
C LYS A 33 -5.89 9.44 -11.76
N LYS A 34 -5.01 9.20 -12.73
CA LYS A 34 -3.60 8.85 -12.47
C LYS A 34 -2.87 9.96 -11.72
N LYS A 35 -3.01 11.23 -12.15
CA LYS A 35 -2.39 12.38 -11.46
C LYS A 35 -2.91 12.56 -10.04
N ALA A 36 -4.22 12.39 -9.84
CA ALA A 36 -4.84 12.45 -8.52
C ALA A 36 -4.29 11.34 -7.61
N ALA A 37 -4.17 10.11 -8.13
CA ALA A 37 -3.56 9.00 -7.40
C ALA A 37 -2.10 9.30 -7.03
N THR A 38 -1.26 9.78 -7.96
CA THR A 38 0.13 10.15 -7.66
C THR A 38 0.22 11.21 -6.55
N THR A 39 -0.63 12.23 -6.59
CA THR A 39 -0.66 13.28 -5.57
C THR A 39 -1.03 12.73 -4.20
N ALA A 40 -2.04 11.86 -4.14
CA ALA A 40 -2.43 11.16 -2.92
C ALA A 40 -1.28 10.29 -2.41
N CYS A 41 -0.61 9.54 -3.29
CA CYS A 41 0.49 8.66 -2.90
C CYS A 41 1.68 9.44 -2.34
N LEU A 42 2.02 10.60 -2.94
CA LEU A 42 3.07 11.48 -2.43
C LEU A 42 2.73 12.03 -1.04
N SER A 43 1.47 12.43 -0.83
CA SER A 43 1.00 12.87 0.49
C SER A 43 1.10 11.75 1.52
N ASN A 44 0.73 10.53 1.15
CA ASN A 44 0.84 9.36 2.02
C ASN A 44 2.30 9.08 2.39
N THR A 45 3.23 9.09 1.42
CA THR A 45 4.67 8.93 1.69
C THR A 45 5.18 10.00 2.65
N LYS A 46 4.80 11.27 2.47
CA LYS A 46 5.17 12.35 3.39
C LYS A 46 4.68 12.06 4.82
N ASN A 47 3.44 11.58 4.98
CA ASN A 47 2.88 11.23 6.29
C ASN A 47 3.65 10.06 6.94
N LEU A 48 4.02 9.04 6.17
CA LEU A 48 4.85 7.92 6.67
C LEU A 48 6.24 8.40 7.09
N SER A 49 6.89 9.23 6.27
CA SER A 49 8.22 9.79 6.58
C SER A 49 8.21 10.66 7.84
N LEU A 50 7.17 11.46 8.05
CA LEU A 50 6.99 12.21 9.29
C LEU A 50 6.82 11.27 10.49
N GLY A 51 6.02 10.20 10.34
CA GLY A 51 5.88 9.18 11.38
C GLY A 51 7.21 8.49 11.72
N TRP A 52 8.04 8.17 10.72
CA TRP A 52 9.39 7.63 10.96
C TRP A 52 10.28 8.62 11.72
N TYR A 53 10.23 9.89 11.35
CA TYR A 53 11.03 10.91 12.03
C TYR A 53 10.62 11.07 13.50
N MET A 54 9.31 11.09 13.78
CA MET A 54 8.79 11.13 15.15
C MET A 54 9.21 9.88 15.95
N TYR A 55 9.08 8.70 15.35
CA TYR A 55 9.55 7.47 15.99
C TYR A 55 11.04 7.52 16.34
N MET A 56 11.87 7.98 15.40
CA MET A 56 13.32 8.11 15.61
C MET A 56 13.63 9.06 16.78
N GLN A 57 12.91 10.18 16.89
CA GLN A 57 13.07 11.11 18.00
C GLN A 57 12.73 10.48 19.36
N ASP A 58 11.66 9.66 19.41
CA ASP A 58 11.20 9.02 20.64
C ASP A 58 12.01 7.76 21.01
N ASN A 59 12.86 7.23 20.11
CA ASN A 59 13.62 5.98 20.29
C ASN A 59 15.14 6.18 20.17
N ASP A 60 15.69 7.28 20.70
CA ASP A 60 17.13 7.56 20.77
C ASP A 60 17.86 7.48 19.41
N GLY A 61 17.23 7.93 18.33
CA GLY A 61 17.83 7.89 16.99
C GLY A 61 17.66 6.55 16.27
N ARG A 62 17.05 5.53 16.89
CA ARG A 62 16.85 4.22 16.28
C ARG A 62 15.68 4.25 15.31
N ILE A 63 15.83 3.52 14.21
CA ILE A 63 14.77 3.28 13.25
C ILE A 63 14.14 1.90 13.48
N MET A 64 12.88 1.79 13.08
CA MET A 64 12.12 0.54 13.09
C MET A 64 12.69 -0.51 12.14
N SER A 65 12.39 -1.77 12.42
CA SER A 65 12.76 -2.87 11.53
C SER A 65 11.95 -2.83 10.24
N CYS A 66 12.59 -3.19 9.14
CA CYS A 66 11.93 -3.42 7.85
C CYS A 66 11.18 -4.75 7.78
N GLU A 67 11.42 -5.65 8.73
CA GLU A 67 10.72 -6.93 8.83
C GLU A 67 9.36 -6.75 9.52
N ASP A 68 8.34 -7.31 8.90
CA ASP A 68 6.94 -7.36 9.36
C ASP A 68 6.72 -8.22 10.62
N ASN A 69 7.71 -9.02 11.00
CA ASN A 69 7.68 -9.90 12.17
C ASN A 69 8.82 -9.67 13.17
N ALA A 70 9.63 -8.63 12.98
CA ALA A 70 10.80 -8.45 13.84
C ALA A 70 10.39 -8.22 15.30
N THR A 71 11.03 -9.00 16.17
CA THR A 71 10.82 -8.98 17.61
C THR A 71 12.19 -8.94 18.29
N GLU A 72 12.37 -8.06 19.25
CA GLU A 72 13.59 -8.02 20.07
C GLU A 72 13.71 -9.28 20.96
N PRO A 73 14.91 -9.60 21.48
CA PRO A 73 15.08 -10.66 22.47
C PRO A 73 14.22 -10.48 23.74
N SER A 74 13.78 -9.25 24.01
CA SER A 74 12.85 -8.88 25.08
C SER A 74 11.39 -9.32 24.81
N GLY A 75 11.07 -9.79 23.61
CA GLY A 75 9.72 -10.10 23.15
C GLY A 75 8.94 -8.89 22.59
N LYS A 76 9.56 -7.70 22.53
CA LYS A 76 8.95 -6.49 21.99
C LYS A 76 8.92 -6.51 20.46
N PHE A 77 7.76 -6.29 19.86
CA PHE A 77 7.61 -6.12 18.41
C PHE A 77 8.25 -4.80 17.94
N ILE A 78 9.04 -4.85 16.88
CA ILE A 78 9.80 -3.70 16.33
C ILE A 78 9.60 -3.48 14.82
N GLY A 79 8.72 -4.25 14.19
CA GLY A 79 8.37 -4.07 12.78
C GLY A 79 7.59 -2.79 12.52
N TRP A 80 7.90 -2.10 11.44
CA TRP A 80 7.22 -0.85 11.05
C TRP A 80 5.71 -1.05 10.76
N CYS A 81 5.36 -2.18 10.15
CA CYS A 81 4.01 -2.72 10.00
C CYS A 81 3.99 -4.17 10.49
N GLY A 82 2.85 -4.66 10.97
CA GLY A 82 2.70 -6.07 11.36
C GLY A 82 2.14 -6.94 10.24
N ILE A 83 2.40 -8.24 10.34
CA ILE A 83 1.74 -9.29 9.53
C ILE A 83 0.20 -9.20 9.71
N PRO A 84 -0.61 -9.46 8.67
CA PRO A 84 -2.06 -9.55 8.78
C PRO A 84 -2.50 -10.49 9.91
N ARG A 85 -3.59 -10.14 10.58
CA ARG A 85 -4.14 -10.92 11.71
C ARG A 85 -5.57 -11.29 11.45
N ASP A 86 -6.10 -12.30 12.13
CA ASP A 86 -7.54 -12.63 12.15
C ASP A 86 -8.28 -11.86 13.27
N GLU A 87 -9.61 -11.97 13.33
CA GLU A 87 -10.41 -11.29 14.36
C GLU A 87 -10.04 -11.71 15.79
N GLY A 88 -9.45 -12.90 15.95
CA GLY A 88 -8.93 -13.41 17.22
C GLY A 88 -7.53 -12.88 17.58
N GLY A 89 -6.91 -12.08 16.72
CA GLY A 89 -5.56 -11.55 16.89
C GLY A 89 -4.44 -12.54 16.52
N ASN A 90 -4.77 -13.71 15.97
CA ASN A 90 -3.78 -14.66 15.49
C ASN A 90 -3.17 -14.17 14.18
N ARG A 91 -1.88 -14.45 13.97
CA ARG A 91 -1.18 -14.10 12.74
C ARG A 91 -1.69 -14.98 11.59
N MET A 92 -1.96 -14.35 10.45
CA MET A 92 -2.28 -15.05 9.21
C MET A 92 -1.01 -15.24 8.39
N SER A 93 -0.92 -16.35 7.64
CA SER A 93 0.22 -16.56 6.74
C SER A 93 0.12 -15.61 5.54
N GLU A 94 1.24 -15.00 5.16
CA GLU A 94 1.34 -14.18 3.93
C GLU A 94 0.96 -14.98 2.67
N THR A 95 1.17 -16.30 2.71
CA THR A 95 0.88 -17.26 1.64
C THR A 95 -0.48 -17.96 1.76
N GLN A 96 -1.33 -17.55 2.70
CA GLN A 96 -2.62 -18.20 2.95
C GLN A 96 -3.60 -17.96 1.80
N THR A 97 -4.09 -19.06 1.22
CA THR A 97 -5.13 -19.02 0.17
C THR A 97 -6.54 -19.25 0.72
N GLU A 98 -6.68 -19.98 1.84
CA GLU A 98 -7.97 -20.28 2.48
C GLU A 98 -7.86 -20.22 4.03
N PRO A 99 -8.69 -19.41 4.71
CA PRO A 99 -9.46 -18.28 4.16
C PRO A 99 -8.51 -17.21 3.58
N PRO A 100 -8.89 -16.53 2.49
CA PRO A 100 -8.05 -15.48 1.91
C PRO A 100 -7.92 -14.32 2.89
N VAL A 101 -6.73 -13.73 2.96
CA VAL A 101 -6.48 -12.51 3.76
C VAL A 101 -7.35 -11.37 3.22
N THR A 102 -8.14 -10.76 4.11
CA THR A 102 -9.03 -9.63 3.79
C THR A 102 -8.33 -8.29 4.05
N ASP A 103 -8.87 -7.21 3.48
CA ASP A 103 -8.37 -5.86 3.72
C ASP A 103 -8.42 -5.51 5.23
N GLU A 104 -9.44 -6.00 5.94
CA GLU A 104 -9.62 -5.82 7.38
C GLU A 104 -8.56 -6.55 8.21
N ASP A 105 -8.14 -7.75 7.78
CA ASP A 105 -7.06 -8.53 8.41
C ASP A 105 -5.72 -7.79 8.31
N GLU A 106 -5.45 -7.20 7.14
CA GLU A 106 -4.24 -6.40 6.91
C GLU A 106 -4.26 -5.10 7.72
N ILE A 107 -5.41 -4.42 7.80
CA ILE A 107 -5.58 -3.23 8.64
C ILE A 107 -5.30 -3.55 10.12
N ARG A 108 -5.78 -4.72 10.59
CA ARG A 108 -5.49 -5.19 11.96
C ARG A 108 -4.01 -5.49 12.16
N GLY A 109 -3.33 -6.08 11.16
CA GLY A 109 -1.87 -6.26 11.20
C GLY A 109 -1.09 -4.94 11.22
N ILE A 110 -1.46 -3.98 10.37
CA ILE A 110 -0.84 -2.64 10.32
C ILE A 110 -0.99 -1.92 11.66
N ALA A 111 -2.12 -2.08 12.34
CA ALA A 111 -2.37 -1.44 13.63
C ALA A 111 -1.38 -1.88 14.73
N GLU A 112 -0.81 -3.07 14.62
CA GLU A 112 0.22 -3.60 15.52
C GLU A 112 1.63 -3.06 15.20
N GLY A 113 1.79 -2.42 14.04
CA GLY A 113 3.02 -1.77 13.58
C GLY A 113 3.52 -0.70 14.56
N VAL A 114 4.83 -0.65 14.82
CA VAL A 114 5.38 0.40 15.71
C VAL A 114 5.26 1.82 15.13
N LEU A 115 5.00 1.93 13.82
CA LEU A 115 4.73 3.20 13.16
C LEU A 115 3.29 3.67 13.32
N PHE A 116 2.35 2.75 13.55
CA PHE A 116 0.92 3.05 13.56
C PHE A 116 0.51 4.11 14.60
N PRO A 117 1.07 4.14 15.83
CA PRO A 117 0.77 5.19 16.80
C PRO A 117 1.06 6.61 16.33
N TYR A 118 1.97 6.80 15.36
CA TYR A 118 2.35 8.12 14.84
C TYR A 118 1.47 8.54 13.66
N VAL A 119 1.10 7.60 12.78
CA VAL A 119 0.32 7.87 11.57
C VAL A 119 -1.18 7.79 11.82
N LYS A 120 -1.63 6.85 12.68
CA LYS A 120 -3.02 6.59 13.10
C LYS A 120 -4.03 6.46 11.95
N ASN A 121 -3.56 6.12 10.75
CA ASN A 121 -4.40 5.96 9.58
C ASN A 121 -3.87 4.81 8.71
N PRO A 122 -4.58 3.67 8.64
CA PRO A 122 -4.12 2.51 7.89
C PRO A 122 -4.15 2.75 6.37
N LYS A 123 -4.99 3.66 5.86
CA LYS A 123 -5.06 3.96 4.42
C LYS A 123 -3.80 4.62 3.88
N VAL A 124 -2.98 5.22 4.76
CA VAL A 124 -1.72 5.85 4.39
C VAL A 124 -0.66 4.83 3.97
N TYR A 125 -0.80 3.57 4.36
CA TYR A 125 0.11 2.48 4.00
C TYR A 125 -0.12 1.97 2.56
N HIS A 126 -1.20 2.41 1.92
CA HIS A 126 -1.55 2.05 0.55
C HIS A 126 -1.48 3.26 -0.38
N CYS A 127 -0.96 3.06 -1.60
CA CYS A 127 -1.03 4.06 -2.66
C CYS A 127 -2.26 3.78 -3.53
N PRO A 128 -3.21 4.74 -3.69
CA PRO A 128 -4.36 4.55 -4.56
C PRO A 128 -4.03 4.29 -6.05
N GLY A 129 -2.79 4.58 -6.46
CA GLY A 129 -2.29 4.32 -7.81
C GLY A 129 -1.70 2.92 -7.99
N ASP A 130 -1.48 2.18 -6.91
CA ASP A 130 -0.97 0.83 -6.93
C ASP A 130 -2.11 -0.17 -7.13
N ASN A 131 -2.11 -0.79 -8.30
CA ASN A 131 -3.10 -1.79 -8.68
C ASN A 131 -2.59 -3.22 -8.43
N LEU A 132 -1.37 -3.38 -7.92
CA LEU A 132 -0.77 -4.68 -7.62
C LEU A 132 -1.26 -5.17 -6.25
N ARG A 133 -2.58 -5.36 -6.12
CA ARG A 133 -3.24 -6.03 -4.99
C ARG A 133 -3.01 -7.54 -4.98
N LYS A 134 -1.97 -8.05 -5.65
CA LYS A 134 -1.63 -9.47 -5.68
C LYS A 134 -0.12 -9.62 -5.58
N SER A 135 0.33 -10.28 -4.52
CA SER A 135 1.72 -10.69 -4.36
C SER A 135 2.13 -11.55 -5.54
N MET A 136 3.34 -11.30 -6.06
CA MET A 136 3.90 -12.05 -7.20
C MET A 136 4.27 -13.49 -6.84
N TYR A 137 4.37 -13.82 -5.54
CA TYR A 137 4.84 -15.13 -5.07
C TYR A 137 3.72 -16.14 -4.86
N ASP A 138 2.55 -15.69 -4.41
CA ASP A 138 1.44 -16.55 -3.95
C ASP A 138 0.05 -16.03 -4.39
N GLY A 139 -0.02 -14.85 -5.03
CA GLY A 139 -1.27 -14.27 -5.50
C GLY A 139 -2.18 -13.70 -4.41
N THR A 140 -1.72 -13.62 -3.17
CA THR A 140 -2.47 -13.07 -2.02
C THR A 140 -2.58 -11.55 -2.11
N ARG A 141 -3.60 -10.98 -1.47
CA ARG A 141 -3.80 -9.53 -1.49
C ARG A 141 -2.72 -8.83 -0.65
N VAL A 142 -2.23 -7.70 -1.17
CA VAL A 142 -1.24 -6.86 -0.50
C VAL A 142 -1.86 -5.47 -0.36
N PHE A 143 -2.05 -5.03 0.88
CA PHE A 143 -2.61 -3.73 1.25
C PHE A 143 -1.51 -2.68 1.47
N VAL A 144 -0.28 -3.11 1.73
CA VAL A 144 0.88 -2.22 1.87
C VAL A 144 1.58 -2.02 0.52
N THR A 145 1.52 -0.81 -0.04
CA THR A 145 2.20 -0.50 -1.31
C THR A 145 3.66 -0.11 -1.11
N TYR A 146 3.91 0.67 -0.07
CA TYR A 146 5.22 1.30 0.12
C TYR A 146 6.18 0.27 0.70
N SER A 147 6.84 -0.48 -0.18
CA SER A 147 7.94 -1.33 0.23
C SER A 147 9.13 -0.43 0.61
N ILE A 148 9.54 -0.51 1.87
CA ILE A 148 10.96 -0.35 2.15
C ILE A 148 11.58 -1.62 1.55
N PRO A 149 12.63 -1.53 0.71
CA PRO A 149 13.26 -2.73 0.18
C PRO A 149 13.56 -3.68 1.33
N ARG A 150 13.05 -4.92 1.24
CA ARG A 150 13.39 -6.05 2.11
C ARG A 150 14.88 -6.44 2.04
N CYS A 151 15.71 -5.57 1.48
CA CYS A 151 17.02 -5.89 0.95
C CYS A 151 18.00 -4.72 1.15
N LEU A 152 18.46 -4.60 2.40
CA LEU A 152 19.91 -4.59 2.70
C LEU A 152 20.33 -6.04 3.06
N TYR A 153 19.87 -7.01 2.23
CA TYR A 153 20.03 -8.46 2.34
C TYR A 153 20.09 -8.99 3.78
N TRP A 154 18.93 -9.19 4.42
CA TRP A 154 18.53 -10.06 5.58
C TRP A 154 19.59 -10.61 6.59
N VAL A 155 20.80 -10.07 6.59
CA VAL A 155 22.03 -10.69 7.05
C VAL A 155 22.96 -9.54 7.42
N THR A 156 22.88 -9.12 8.66
CA THR A 156 23.76 -8.08 9.24
C THR A 156 25.07 -8.66 9.77
N ASN A 157 25.24 -9.99 9.73
CA ASN A 157 26.44 -10.68 10.20
C ASN A 157 27.58 -10.58 9.17
N PRO A 158 28.72 -9.96 9.51
CA PRO A 158 29.88 -9.81 8.61
C PRO A 158 30.49 -11.13 8.13
N GLY A 159 30.23 -12.25 8.84
CA GLY A 159 30.73 -13.58 8.51
C GLY A 159 29.86 -14.36 7.52
N SER A 160 28.71 -13.82 7.12
CA SER A 160 27.83 -14.50 6.17
C SER A 160 28.24 -14.21 4.73
N PRO A 161 28.19 -15.20 3.82
CA PRO A 161 28.45 -15.01 2.39
C PRO A 161 27.58 -13.91 1.77
N ASP A 162 26.36 -13.72 2.29
CA ASP A 162 25.39 -12.78 1.74
C ASP A 162 25.61 -11.32 2.19
N TYR A 163 26.48 -11.07 3.17
CA TYR A 163 26.81 -9.73 3.65
C TYR A 163 27.41 -8.85 2.54
N MET A 164 28.17 -9.45 1.61
CA MET A 164 28.81 -8.74 0.51
C MET A 164 27.85 -8.35 -0.62
N HIS A 165 26.60 -8.83 -0.59
CA HIS A 165 25.55 -8.50 -1.56
C HIS A 165 24.67 -7.32 -1.11
N GLN A 166 24.98 -6.71 0.03
CA GLN A 166 24.37 -5.45 0.45
C GLN A 166 24.73 -4.33 -0.55
N ILE A 167 23.77 -3.46 -0.83
CA ILE A 167 23.96 -2.29 -1.70
C ILE A 167 25.06 -1.42 -1.07
N ARG A 168 26.25 -1.40 -1.67
CA ARG A 168 27.34 -0.50 -1.29
C ARG A 168 27.02 0.92 -1.72
N ARG A 169 27.68 1.88 -1.08
CA ARG A 169 27.46 3.31 -1.33
C ARG A 169 27.78 3.65 -2.80
N PHE A 170 27.21 4.75 -3.31
CA PHE A 170 27.42 5.19 -4.70
C PHE A 170 28.89 5.51 -5.05
N ASP A 171 29.74 5.62 -4.04
CA ASP A 171 31.15 5.99 -4.10
C ASP A 171 32.13 4.85 -3.77
N GLU A 172 31.65 3.60 -3.67
CA GLU A 172 32.48 2.38 -3.56
C GLU A 172 32.52 1.55 -4.84
#